data_AF-A0ABD2MGN8-F1
#
_entry.id   AF-A0ABD2MGN8-F1
#
_cell.length_a   1.000
_cell.length_b   1.000
_cell.length_c   1.000
_cell.angle_alpha   90.00
_cell.angle_beta   90.00
_cell.angle_gamma   90.00
#
_symmetry.space_group_name_H-M   'P 1'
#
loop_
_entity.id
_entity.type
_entity.pdbx_description
1 polymer ?
#
loop_
_entity_poly.entity_id
_entity_poly.type
_entity_poly.pdbx_seq_one_letter_code
_entity_poly.pdbx_strand_id
1 'polypeptide(L)'
;RWIGAQIGVSIAIKKKYKRNIKTWEQYNERIFVVELEMKKHSLVIIEAYGLSNDSPIIMKNEFFDDLSEILDSISQRKRIVFLGDLYGRTGHLEDDTAVGKFGEDILNDS
;
A
#
# COMPACT_ATOMS: atom_id res chain seq x y z
N ARG A 1 -29.45 -10.78 1.77
CA ARG A 1 -28.32 -10.08 2.42
C ARG A 1 -27.38 -9.67 1.30
N TRP A 2 -27.27 -8.38 1.01
CA TRP A 2 -26.41 -7.88 -0.07
C TRP A 2 -24.96 -8.15 0.31
N ILE A 3 -24.28 -9.01 -0.45
CA ILE A 3 -22.82 -9.21 -0.37
C ILE A 3 -22.27 -8.39 -1.52
N GLY A 4 -22.20 -7.08 -1.35
CA GLY A 4 -21.85 -6.16 -2.42
C GLY A 4 -21.00 -5.05 -1.87
N ALA A 5 -19.70 -5.09 -2.20
CA ALA A 5 -18.61 -4.22 -1.79
C ALA A 5 -18.09 -4.42 -0.35
N GLN A 6 -17.17 -5.38 -0.16
CA GLN A 6 -16.32 -5.45 1.04
C GLN A 6 -14.84 -5.10 0.76
N ILE A 7 -14.48 -4.88 -0.50
CA ILE A 7 -13.10 -4.67 -0.96
C ILE A 7 -13.10 -3.74 -2.18
N GLY A 8 -12.11 -2.84 -2.23
CA GLY A 8 -11.89 -1.89 -3.30
C GLY A 8 -11.09 -0.68 -2.85
N VAL A 9 -10.11 -0.27 -3.65
CA VAL A 9 -9.29 0.91 -3.45
C VAL A 9 -9.42 1.86 -4.65
N SER A 10 -9.23 3.16 -4.43
CA SER A 10 -9.26 4.13 -5.50
C SER A 10 -8.41 5.35 -5.18
N ILE A 11 -7.83 5.95 -6.22
CA ILE A 11 -7.08 7.20 -6.09
C ILE A 11 -7.84 8.33 -6.80
N ALA A 12 -8.24 9.34 -6.03
CA ALA A 12 -8.89 10.54 -6.58
C ALA A 12 -7.85 11.58 -7.00
N ILE A 13 -7.80 11.91 -8.29
CA ILE A 13 -6.82 12.85 -8.86
C ILE A 13 -7.52 14.13 -9.32
N LYS A 14 -7.02 15.29 -8.88
CA LYS A 14 -7.55 16.59 -9.33
C LYS A 14 -7.48 16.70 -10.85
N LYS A 15 -8.58 17.10 -11.49
CA LYS A 15 -8.75 17.19 -12.96
C LYS A 15 -7.59 17.88 -13.70
N LYS A 16 -6.95 18.89 -13.10
CA LYS A 16 -5.79 19.58 -13.69
C LYS A 16 -4.59 18.65 -13.97
N TYR A 17 -4.48 17.52 -13.27
CA TYR A 17 -3.43 16.53 -13.45
C TYR A 17 -3.85 15.36 -14.35
N LYS A 18 -5.03 15.39 -14.97
CA LYS A 18 -5.50 14.30 -15.84
C LYS A 18 -4.50 13.96 -16.95
N ARG A 19 -3.86 14.97 -17.52
CA ARG A 19 -2.85 14.81 -18.60
C ARG A 19 -1.48 14.34 -18.08
N ASN A 20 -1.28 14.34 -16.76
CA ASN A 20 -0.06 13.84 -16.14
C ASN A 20 -0.13 12.34 -15.87
N ILE A 21 -1.32 11.72 -15.91
CA ILE A 21 -1.46 10.27 -15.75
C ILE A 21 -0.80 9.58 -16.93
N LYS A 22 0.25 8.80 -16.64
CA LYS A 22 1.02 8.06 -17.62
C LYS A 22 0.55 6.62 -17.70
N THR A 23 0.40 5.96 -16.55
CA THR A 23 -0.16 4.63 -16.39
C THR A 23 -1.02 4.58 -15.14
N TRP A 24 -1.95 3.64 -15.11
CA TRP A 24 -2.71 3.27 -13.92
C TRP A 24 -3.07 1.79 -14.02
N GLU A 25 -3.09 1.11 -12.89
CA GLU A 25 -3.33 -0.32 -12.82
C GLU A 25 -4.02 -0.69 -11.51
N GLN A 26 -5.10 -1.46 -11.62
CA GLN A 26 -5.66 -2.21 -10.51
C GLN A 26 -4.91 -3.53 -10.42
N TYR A 27 -3.92 -3.59 -9.54
CA TYR A 27 -3.03 -4.74 -9.42
C TYR A 27 -3.81 -5.96 -8.90
N ASN A 28 -4.58 -5.76 -7.82
CA ASN A 28 -5.59 -6.68 -7.30
C ASN A 28 -6.70 -5.87 -6.62
N GLU A 29 -7.70 -6.48 -5.98
CA GLU A 29 -8.80 -5.76 -5.31
C GLU A 29 -8.39 -4.76 -4.20
N ARG A 30 -7.13 -4.84 -3.72
CA ARG A 30 -6.61 -4.14 -2.54
C ARG A 30 -5.47 -3.18 -2.86
N ILE A 31 -4.89 -3.25 -4.05
CA ILE A 31 -3.75 -2.41 -4.45
C ILE A 31 -4.05 -1.71 -5.77
N PHE A 32 -3.93 -0.38 -5.76
CA PHE A 32 -4.07 0.47 -6.93
C PHE A 32 -2.83 1.33 -7.13
N VAL A 33 -2.27 1.30 -8.34
CA VAL A 33 -1.03 1.99 -8.67
C VAL A 33 -1.29 3.00 -9.77
N VAL A 34 -0.81 4.24 -9.59
CA VAL A 34 -0.87 5.29 -10.61
C VAL A 34 0.49 5.92 -10.77
N GLU A 35 0.98 6.03 -12.01
CA GLU A 35 2.14 6.84 -12.34
C GLU A 35 1.71 8.19 -12.92
N LEU A 36 2.19 9.27 -12.30
CA LEU A 36 2.07 10.63 -12.77
C LEU A 36 3.42 11.13 -13.30
N GLU A 37 3.45 11.62 -14.54
CA GLU A 37 4.58 12.33 -15.09
C GLU A 37 4.50 13.81 -14.69
N MET A 38 5.35 14.23 -13.74
CA MET A 38 5.49 15.61 -13.32
C MET A 38 6.62 16.27 -14.09
N LYS A 39 6.65 17.61 -14.14
CA LYS A 39 7.62 18.37 -14.98
C LYS A 39 9.10 17.96 -14.83
N LYS A 40 9.51 17.47 -13.66
CA LYS A 40 10.92 17.15 -13.35
C LYS A 40 11.13 15.73 -12.82
N HIS A 41 10.07 14.95 -12.63
CA HIS A 41 10.14 13.60 -12.06
C HIS A 41 8.85 12.84 -12.32
N SER A 42 8.93 11.51 -12.38
CA SER A 42 7.75 10.65 -12.31
C SER A 42 7.44 10.33 -10.85
N LEU A 43 6.16 10.39 -10.50
CA LEU A 43 5.61 10.09 -9.18
C LEU A 43 4.75 8.83 -9.31
N VAL A 44 5.08 7.78 -8.57
CA VAL A 44 4.26 6.57 -8.44
C VAL A 44 3.50 6.67 -7.12
N ILE A 45 2.17 6.63 -7.20
CA ILE A 45 1.27 6.60 -6.05
C ILE A 45 0.74 5.19 -5.94
N ILE A 46 0.91 4.57 -4.77
CA ILE A 46 0.39 3.24 -4.44
C ILE A 46 -0.63 3.44 -3.31
N GLU A 47 -1.88 3.04 -3.54
CA GLU A 47 -2.90 2.93 -2.52
C GLU A 47 -3.08 1.44 -2.20
N ALA A 48 -2.90 1.06 -0.93
CA ALA A 48 -3.02 -0.31 -0.48
C ALA A 48 -4.00 -0.45 0.70
N TYR A 49 -4.84 -1.47 0.66
CA TYR A 49 -5.74 -1.82 1.76
C TYR A 49 -5.41 -3.21 2.31
N GLY A 50 -4.69 -3.22 3.42
CA GLY A 50 -4.21 -4.39 4.12
C GLY A 50 -5.32 -5.31 4.62
N LEU A 51 -4.90 -6.49 5.04
CA LEU A 51 -5.77 -7.52 5.61
C LEU A 51 -5.87 -7.33 7.12
N SER A 52 -7.03 -7.63 7.70
CA SER A 52 -7.22 -7.56 9.16
C SER A 52 -6.30 -8.55 9.87
N ASN A 53 -6.03 -8.31 11.15
CA ASN A 53 -5.21 -9.20 11.97
C ASN A 53 -5.76 -10.65 12.00
N ASP A 54 -7.08 -10.82 11.96
CA ASP A 54 -7.75 -12.13 11.94
C ASP A 54 -7.68 -12.86 10.59
N SER A 55 -7.09 -12.25 9.55
CA SER A 55 -6.96 -12.87 8.23
C SER A 55 -5.90 -13.97 8.24
N PRO A 56 -6.06 -15.04 7.44
CA PRO A 56 -5.07 -16.11 7.34
C PRO A 56 -3.67 -15.59 6.99
N ILE A 57 -2.64 -16.12 7.66
CA ILE A 57 -1.24 -15.70 7.45
C ILE A 57 -0.80 -15.80 5.98
N ILE A 58 -1.26 -16.83 5.27
CA ILE A 58 -0.94 -17.03 3.85
C ILE A 58 -1.41 -15.82 3.01
N MET A 59 -2.62 -15.33 3.25
CA MET A 59 -3.15 -14.16 2.54
C MET A 59 -2.39 -12.89 2.92
N LYS A 60 -1.99 -12.74 4.20
CA LYS A 60 -1.17 -11.61 4.65
C LYS A 60 0.19 -11.61 3.94
N ASN A 61 0.82 -12.78 3.83
CA ASN A 61 2.10 -12.93 3.13
C ASN A 61 1.95 -12.62 1.64
N GLU A 62 0.95 -13.20 0.96
CA GLU A 62 0.66 -12.91 -0.45
C GLU A 62 0.47 -11.39 -0.69
N PHE A 63 -0.23 -10.70 0.22
CA PHE A 63 -0.40 -9.24 0.13
C PHE A 63 0.93 -8.46 0.26
N PHE A 64 1.82 -8.86 1.18
CA PHE A 64 3.12 -8.20 1.35
C PHE A 64 4.11 -8.58 0.25
N ASP A 65 4.02 -9.78 -0.31
CA ASP A 65 4.79 -10.24 -1.46
C ASP A 65 4.41 -9.41 -2.70
N ASP A 66 3.10 -9.25 -2.98
CA ASP A 66 2.58 -8.38 -4.04
C ASP A 66 3.10 -6.93 -3.89
N LEU A 67 3.05 -6.38 -2.68
CA LEU A 67 3.57 -5.04 -2.41
C LEU A 67 5.08 -4.93 -2.67
N SER A 68 5.83 -5.94 -2.28
CA SER A 68 7.29 -5.99 -2.47
C SER A 68 7.63 -6.06 -3.95
N GLU A 69 6.95 -6.91 -4.72
CA GLU A 69 7.11 -7.00 -6.18
C GLU A 69 6.84 -5.66 -6.87
N ILE A 70 5.75 -4.97 -6.48
CA ILE A 70 5.43 -3.64 -7.01
C ILE A 70 6.56 -2.65 -6.70
N LEU A 71 7.02 -2.60 -5.45
CA LEU A 71 8.08 -1.67 -5.03
C LEU A 71 9.40 -1.94 -5.76
N ASP A 72 9.78 -3.20 -5.92
CA ASP A 72 11.01 -3.61 -6.60
C ASP A 72 10.97 -3.34 -8.12
N SER A 73 9.77 -3.40 -8.73
CA SER A 73 9.58 -3.06 -10.14
C SER A 73 9.77 -1.56 -10.44
N ILE A 74 9.64 -0.70 -9.43
CA ILE A 74 9.70 0.75 -9.60
C ILE A 74 11.15 1.22 -9.70
N SER A 75 11.51 1.80 -10.83
CA SER A 75 12.83 2.42 -11.02
C SER A 75 13.16 3.42 -9.90
N GLN A 76 14.35 3.29 -9.31
CA GLN A 76 14.89 4.17 -8.25
C GLN A 76 14.93 5.67 -8.60
N ARG A 77 14.77 6.04 -9.87
CA ARG A 77 14.67 7.45 -10.31
C ARG A 77 13.29 8.06 -10.07
N LYS A 78 12.25 7.24 -9.85
CA LYS A 78 10.89 7.68 -9.58
C LYS A 78 10.72 7.98 -8.09
N ARG A 79 9.78 8.88 -7.77
CA ARG A 79 9.37 9.12 -6.39
C ARG A 79 8.18 8.24 -6.07
N ILE A 80 8.19 7.59 -4.92
CA ILE A 80 7.10 6.74 -4.45
C ILE A 80 6.35 7.48 -3.35
N VAL A 81 5.02 7.48 -3.45
CA VAL A 81 4.12 7.86 -2.37
C VAL A 81 3.25 6.64 -2.08
N PHE A 82 3.46 6.07 -0.91
CA PHE A 82 2.69 4.92 -0.42
C PHE A 82 1.61 5.42 0.53
N LEU A 83 0.37 5.01 0.29
CA LEU A 83 -0.82 5.44 1.01
C LEU A 83 -1.70 4.22 1.32
N GLY A 84 -2.57 4.39 2.30
CA GLY A 84 -3.63 3.43 2.62
C GLY A 84 -3.53 2.90 4.05
N ASP A 85 -4.45 1.99 4.36
CA ASP A 85 -4.57 1.37 5.67
C ASP A 85 -4.01 -0.05 5.60
N LEU A 86 -2.86 -0.26 6.22
CA LEU A 86 -2.19 -1.56 6.26
C LEU A 86 -2.68 -2.47 7.38
N TYR A 87 -3.66 -2.03 8.21
CA TYR A 87 -4.03 -2.74 9.43
C TYR A 87 -2.87 -2.98 10.40
N GLY A 88 -1.79 -2.21 10.28
CA GLY A 88 -0.58 -2.38 11.07
C GLY A 88 -0.75 -1.90 12.51
N ARG A 89 -0.36 -2.74 13.48
CA ARG A 89 -0.19 -2.33 14.87
C ARG A 89 1.18 -1.70 15.07
N THR A 90 1.26 -0.72 15.96
CA THR A 90 2.52 0.00 16.22
C THR A 90 3.53 -0.85 17.01
N GLY A 91 3.05 -1.85 17.77
CA GLY A 91 3.90 -2.81 18.49
C GLY A 91 4.77 -2.20 19.60
N HIS A 92 5.27 -3.04 20.49
CA HIS A 92 6.23 -2.67 21.53
C HIS A 92 7.38 -3.67 21.51
N LEU A 93 8.58 -3.19 21.18
CA LEU A 93 9.83 -3.95 21.28
C LEU A 93 10.95 -3.03 21.81
N GLU A 94 11.77 -3.57 22.70
CA GLU A 94 13.05 -2.97 23.09
C GLU A 94 14.12 -3.43 22.08
N ASP A 95 14.98 -2.51 21.65
CA ASP A 95 16.12 -2.75 20.74
C ASP A 95 15.78 -3.31 19.33
N ASP A 96 14.63 -2.96 18.76
CA ASP A 96 14.27 -3.30 17.37
C ASP A 96 14.49 -2.12 16.39
N THR A 97 14.83 -2.43 15.14
CA THR A 97 15.10 -1.40 14.10
C THR A 97 13.86 -0.81 13.43
N ALA A 98 12.72 -1.48 13.56
CA ALA A 98 11.45 -1.12 12.92
C ALA A 98 10.35 -0.79 13.94
N VAL A 99 10.32 -1.48 15.08
CA VAL A 99 9.31 -1.32 16.14
C VAL A 99 9.87 -0.52 17.31
N GLY A 100 9.13 0.49 17.75
CA GLY A 100 9.53 1.35 18.87
C GLY A 100 8.95 0.89 20.21
N LYS A 101 9.56 1.36 21.31
CA LYS A 101 9.16 1.01 22.69
C LYS A 101 7.85 1.62 23.22
N PHE A 102 7.08 2.32 22.39
CA PHE A 102 5.90 3.09 22.86
C PHE A 102 4.58 2.68 22.20
N GLY A 103 4.52 1.54 21.51
CA GLY A 103 3.26 1.01 20.97
C GLY A 103 2.66 -0.10 21.84
N GLU A 104 1.93 -1.00 21.20
CA GLU A 104 1.11 -2.04 21.85
C GLU A 104 1.92 -3.33 22.12
N ASP A 105 1.66 -4.02 23.23
CA ASP A 105 2.33 -5.30 23.54
C ASP A 105 2.07 -6.41 22.51
N ILE A 106 0.99 -6.29 21.73
CA ILE A 106 0.61 -7.27 20.72
C ILE A 106 1.19 -6.84 19.37
N LEU A 107 2.00 -7.71 18.79
CA LEU A 107 2.56 -7.57 17.44
C LEU A 107 1.59 -8.14 16.39
N ASN A 108 1.79 -7.74 15.14
CA ASN A 108 1.16 -8.44 14.02
C ASN A 108 1.72 -9.87 13.97
N ASP A 109 0.89 -10.84 13.56
CA ASP A 109 1.41 -12.19 13.29
C ASP A 109 2.40 -12.11 12.13
N SER A 110 3.66 -12.45 12.41
CA SER A 110 4.74 -12.63 11.43
C SER A 110 4.71 -14.02 10.81
#